data_AF-A0A1B6CAH8-F1
#
_entry.id   AF-A0A1B6CAH8-F1
#
_cell.length_a   1.000
_cell.length_b   1.000
_cell.length_c   1.000
_cell.angle_alpha   90.00
_cell.angle_beta   90.00
_cell.angle_gamma   90.00
#
_symmetry.space_group_name_H-M   'P 1'
#
loop_
_entity.id
_entity.type
_entity.pdbx_description
1 polymer ?
#
loop_
_entity_poly.entity_id
_entity_poly.type
_entity_poly.pdbx_seq_one_letter_code
_entity_poly.pdbx_strand_id
1 'polypeptide(L)'
;MLDTQASESHDPRVLNFINKLKFKKVEGSYNLAIESVELLKSIISQNDWKTAKEIIHLIKSEAKFLTKAVPFHTPVGNMVRQILKIVREEYVAGCKDRLEEIDPQDSLHKIVSSEGEVNDYSKLIDDLKEAILDHISEFQMELETSSDNISQQAREHIHSNEIIMTIGTSREVKAFLKKAAQDRKFEVIVAECAPFCHTFNNFDKENECSAIESKTKSINAP
;
A
#
# COMPACT_ATOMS: atom_id res chain seq x y z
N MET A 1 -14.95 34.02 -10.25
CA MET A 1 -15.50 33.10 -11.27
C MET A 1 -15.42 31.71 -10.65
N LEU A 2 -16.48 31.34 -9.92
CA LEU A 2 -16.59 30.05 -9.24
C LEU A 2 -17.18 29.10 -10.26
N ASP A 3 -16.39 28.12 -10.68
CA ASP A 3 -16.89 27.06 -11.56
C ASP A 3 -17.94 26.25 -10.81
N THR A 4 -19.16 26.32 -11.35
CA THR A 4 -20.29 25.48 -11.06
C THR A 4 -19.90 24.02 -11.29
N GLN A 5 -19.44 23.33 -10.24
CA GLN A 5 -19.40 21.87 -10.28
C GLN A 5 -20.82 21.37 -10.03
N ALA A 6 -21.42 20.77 -11.07
CA ALA A 6 -22.54 19.86 -10.89
C ALA A 6 -22.21 18.93 -9.72
N SER A 7 -23.15 18.74 -8.80
CA SER A 7 -22.97 17.90 -7.62
C SER A 7 -22.77 16.45 -8.03
N GLU A 8 -21.53 16.07 -8.37
CA GLU A 8 -21.10 14.68 -8.35
C GLU A 8 -21.23 14.23 -6.89
N SER A 9 -22.26 13.42 -6.63
CA SER A 9 -22.45 12.81 -5.31
C SER A 9 -21.37 11.76 -5.12
N HIS A 10 -20.21 12.18 -4.60
CA HIS A 10 -19.13 11.28 -4.20
C HIS A 10 -19.58 10.33 -3.09
N ASP A 11 -18.92 9.19 -3.00
CA ASP A 11 -19.25 8.18 -2.01
C ASP A 11 -19.07 8.75 -0.58
N PRO A 12 -20.09 8.65 0.31
CA PRO A 12 -19.99 9.12 1.70
C PRO A 12 -18.77 8.57 2.45
N ARG A 13 -18.29 7.37 2.09
CA ARG A 13 -17.11 6.74 2.70
C ARG A 13 -15.84 7.45 2.31
N VAL A 14 -15.74 7.94 1.07
CA VAL A 14 -14.61 8.74 0.58
C VAL A 14 -14.58 10.09 1.29
N LEU A 15 -15.74 10.72 1.49
CA LEU A 15 -15.85 11.97 2.27
C LEU A 15 -15.41 11.78 3.73
N ASN A 16 -15.83 10.68 4.37
CA ASN A 16 -15.38 10.36 5.73
C ASN A 16 -13.86 10.13 5.78
N PHE A 17 -13.31 9.39 4.83
CA PHE A 17 -11.87 9.16 4.74
C PHE A 17 -11.08 10.46 4.56
N ILE A 18 -11.53 11.37 3.67
CA ILE A 18 -10.93 12.70 3.50
C ILE A 18 -10.95 13.48 4.83
N ASN A 19 -12.05 13.43 5.57
CA ASN A 19 -12.12 14.08 6.88
C ASN A 19 -11.13 13.46 7.87
N LYS A 20 -11.01 12.13 7.93
CA LYS A 20 -9.99 11.46 8.75
C LYS A 20 -8.58 11.95 8.41
N LEU A 21 -8.25 12.09 7.13
CA LEU A 21 -6.94 12.58 6.67
C LEU A 21 -6.70 14.04 7.02
N LYS A 22 -7.68 14.92 6.76
CA LYS A 22 -7.57 16.37 7.07
C LYS A 22 -7.40 16.65 8.55
N PHE A 23 -8.06 15.86 9.41
CA PHE A 23 -7.96 15.99 10.86
C PHE A 23 -6.83 15.13 11.47
N LYS A 24 -5.91 14.58 10.65
CA LYS A 24 -4.77 13.76 11.09
C LYS A 24 -5.16 12.62 12.04
N LYS A 25 -6.34 12.04 11.85
CA LYS A 25 -6.79 10.88 12.65
C LYS A 25 -6.08 9.59 12.25
N VAL A 26 -5.52 9.55 11.04
CA VAL A 26 -4.73 8.44 10.51
C VAL A 26 -3.37 8.99 10.11
N GLU A 27 -2.33 8.57 10.81
CA GLU A 27 -0.94 8.95 10.55
C GLU A 27 -0.08 7.71 10.26
N GLY A 28 1.02 7.91 9.55
CA GLY A 28 1.94 6.86 9.14
C GLY A 28 1.56 6.22 7.80
N SER A 29 2.59 5.92 7.01
CA SER A 29 2.44 5.33 5.67
C SER A 29 1.68 4.01 5.69
N TYR A 30 1.96 3.15 6.67
CA TYR A 30 1.31 1.84 6.83
C TYR A 30 -0.20 1.97 7.08
N ASN A 31 -0.61 2.75 8.09
CA ASN A 31 -2.03 2.90 8.42
C ASN A 31 -2.82 3.55 7.27
N LEU A 32 -2.20 4.54 6.60
CA LEU A 32 -2.78 5.15 5.40
C LEU A 32 -2.97 4.12 4.28
N ALA A 33 -2.02 3.21 4.07
CA ALA A 33 -2.13 2.17 3.05
C ALA A 33 -3.27 1.21 3.38
N ILE A 34 -3.33 0.66 4.60
CA ILE A 34 -4.37 -0.28 5.03
C ILE A 34 -5.76 0.33 4.94
N GLU A 35 -5.97 1.53 5.50
CA GLU A 35 -7.28 2.21 5.43
C GLU A 35 -7.68 2.56 3.98
N SER A 36 -6.72 2.84 3.10
CA SER A 36 -7.00 3.10 1.68
C SER A 36 -7.47 1.82 0.96
N VAL A 37 -6.82 0.68 1.24
CA VAL A 37 -7.22 -0.61 0.67
C VAL A 37 -8.61 -1.00 1.17
N GLU A 38 -8.88 -0.85 2.47
CA GLU A 38 -10.18 -1.15 3.07
C GLU A 38 -11.31 -0.29 2.49
N LEU A 39 -11.05 1.02 2.29
CA LEU A 39 -11.98 1.92 1.62
C LEU A 39 -12.29 1.46 0.19
N LEU A 40 -11.25 1.15 -0.60
CA LEU A 40 -11.41 0.74 -2.00
C LEU A 40 -12.11 -0.62 -2.11
N LYS A 41 -11.79 -1.58 -1.23
CA LYS A 41 -12.49 -2.87 -1.08
C LYS A 41 -13.97 -2.67 -0.76
N SER A 42 -14.29 -1.77 0.15
CA SER A 42 -15.67 -1.40 0.48
C SER A 42 -16.39 -0.80 -0.73
N ILE A 43 -15.74 0.08 -1.51
CA ILE A 43 -16.33 0.66 -2.73
C ILE A 43 -16.61 -0.43 -3.76
N ILE A 44 -15.68 -1.36 -4.00
CA ILE A 44 -15.85 -2.45 -4.97
C ILE A 44 -16.96 -3.42 -4.55
N SER A 45 -17.03 -3.76 -3.27
CA SER A 45 -18.01 -4.73 -2.73
C SER A 45 -19.43 -4.18 -2.67
N GLN A 46 -19.62 -2.92 -2.25
CA GLN A 46 -20.95 -2.37 -1.97
C GLN A 46 -21.57 -1.59 -3.13
N ASN A 47 -20.85 -1.39 -4.24
CA ASN A 47 -21.43 -0.82 -5.46
C ASN A 47 -21.84 -1.93 -6.44
N ASP A 48 -22.88 -1.64 -7.21
CA ASP A 48 -23.38 -2.49 -8.28
C ASP A 48 -22.74 -2.07 -9.60
N TRP A 49 -21.73 -2.83 -10.03
CA TRP A 49 -21.07 -2.68 -11.32
C TRP A 49 -21.09 -4.04 -12.02
N LYS A 50 -21.19 -4.02 -13.35
CA LYS A 50 -21.28 -5.24 -14.17
C LYS A 50 -20.02 -5.49 -14.98
N THR A 51 -19.28 -4.42 -15.29
CA THR A 51 -18.10 -4.49 -16.15
C THR A 51 -16.87 -3.95 -15.43
N ALA A 52 -15.68 -4.44 -15.79
CA ALA A 52 -14.42 -3.88 -15.31
C ALA A 52 -14.29 -2.39 -15.64
N LYS A 53 -14.84 -1.94 -16.78
CA LYS A 53 -14.87 -0.53 -17.19
C LYS A 53 -15.60 0.36 -16.19
N GLU A 54 -16.78 -0.07 -15.73
CA GLU A 54 -17.58 0.68 -14.75
C GLU A 54 -16.82 0.87 -13.43
N ILE A 55 -16.26 -0.22 -12.88
CA ILE A 55 -15.54 -0.13 -11.60
C ILE A 55 -14.21 0.63 -11.73
N ILE A 56 -13.50 0.49 -12.85
CA ILE A 56 -12.30 1.31 -13.13
C ILE A 56 -12.66 2.80 -13.20
N HIS A 57 -13.79 3.14 -13.82
CA HIS A 57 -14.24 4.52 -13.91
C HIS A 57 -14.60 5.07 -12.52
N LEU A 58 -15.37 4.31 -11.74
CA LEU A 58 -15.75 4.66 -10.37
C LEU A 58 -14.53 4.89 -9.46
N ILE A 59 -13.57 3.97 -9.45
CA ILE A 59 -12.34 4.13 -8.65
C ILE A 59 -11.56 5.37 -9.12
N LYS A 60 -11.48 5.63 -10.43
CA LYS A 60 -10.79 6.82 -10.96
C LYS A 60 -11.49 8.13 -10.60
N SER A 61 -12.82 8.19 -10.59
CA SER A 61 -13.56 9.40 -10.20
C SER A 61 -13.33 9.71 -8.73
N GLU A 62 -13.48 8.71 -7.85
CA GLU A 62 -13.23 8.86 -6.42
C GLU A 62 -11.76 9.19 -6.12
N ALA A 63 -10.81 8.58 -6.82
CA ALA A 63 -9.39 8.87 -6.66
C ALA A 63 -9.00 10.29 -7.09
N LYS A 64 -9.59 10.82 -8.17
CA LYS A 64 -9.38 12.20 -8.58
C LYS A 64 -9.86 13.17 -7.51
N PHE A 65 -11.02 12.89 -6.92
CA PHE A 65 -11.56 13.69 -5.81
C PHE A 65 -10.66 13.62 -4.57
N LEU A 66 -10.24 12.41 -4.18
CA LEU A 66 -9.34 12.17 -3.05
C LEU A 66 -7.98 12.88 -3.22
N THR A 67 -7.39 12.81 -4.40
CA THR A 67 -6.09 13.43 -4.71
C THR A 67 -6.17 14.96 -4.70
N LYS A 68 -7.29 15.52 -5.19
CA LYS A 68 -7.55 16.97 -5.09
C LYS A 68 -7.73 17.42 -3.65
N ALA A 69 -8.42 16.63 -2.84
CA ALA A 69 -8.69 16.97 -1.45
C ALA A 69 -7.45 16.84 -0.55
N VAL A 70 -6.54 15.91 -0.86
CA VAL A 70 -5.37 15.60 -0.03
C VAL A 70 -4.12 15.25 -0.88
N PRO A 71 -3.41 16.25 -1.44
CA PRO A 71 -2.38 16.03 -2.47
C PRO A 71 -1.04 15.45 -1.97
N PHE A 72 -0.81 15.38 -0.65
CA PHE A 72 0.49 14.98 -0.08
C PHE A 72 0.58 13.51 0.40
N HIS A 73 -0.50 12.74 0.29
CA HIS A 73 -0.53 11.35 0.79
C HIS A 73 -0.20 10.35 -0.32
N THR A 74 1.08 10.19 -0.63
CA THR A 74 1.57 9.24 -1.65
C THR A 74 1.11 7.79 -1.44
N PRO A 75 1.06 7.23 -0.20
CA PRO A 75 0.59 5.86 0.03
C PRO A 75 -0.84 5.63 -0.49
N VAL A 76 -1.73 6.60 -0.30
CA VAL A 76 -3.12 6.54 -0.78
C VAL A 76 -3.14 6.40 -2.31
N GLY A 77 -2.39 7.25 -3.01
CA GLY A 77 -2.28 7.19 -4.46
C GLY A 77 -1.63 5.90 -4.98
N ASN A 78 -0.65 5.37 -4.26
CA ASN A 78 -0.04 4.07 -4.57
C ASN A 78 -1.07 2.94 -4.45
N MET A 79 -1.86 2.92 -3.38
CA MET A 79 -2.89 1.90 -3.18
C MET A 79 -3.99 1.98 -4.25
N VAL A 80 -4.45 3.18 -4.61
CA VAL A 80 -5.39 3.34 -5.74
C VAL A 80 -4.85 2.73 -7.03
N ARG A 81 -3.57 3.00 -7.36
CA ARG A 81 -2.93 2.44 -8.56
C ARG A 81 -2.85 0.92 -8.49
N GLN A 82 -2.52 0.37 -7.32
CA GLN A 82 -2.42 -1.07 -7.10
C GLN A 82 -3.79 -1.75 -7.24
N ILE A 83 -4.84 -1.21 -6.64
CA ILE A 83 -6.20 -1.76 -6.80
C ILE A 83 -6.66 -1.68 -8.26
N LEU A 84 -6.39 -0.58 -8.96
CA LEU A 84 -6.66 -0.47 -10.40
C LEU A 84 -5.86 -1.47 -11.24
N LYS A 85 -4.68 -1.90 -10.78
CA LYS A 85 -3.88 -2.93 -11.43
C LYS A 85 -4.52 -4.31 -11.22
N ILE A 86 -4.86 -4.66 -9.98
CA ILE A 86 -5.58 -5.90 -9.62
C ILE A 86 -6.84 -6.07 -10.47
N VAL A 87 -7.70 -5.04 -10.55
CA VAL A 87 -8.93 -5.08 -11.36
C VAL A 87 -8.65 -5.39 -12.83
N ARG A 88 -7.55 -4.87 -13.40
CA ARG A 88 -7.19 -5.13 -14.79
C ARG A 88 -6.63 -6.53 -14.97
N GLU A 89 -5.82 -7.01 -14.01
CA GLU A 89 -5.23 -8.34 -14.04
C GLU A 89 -6.31 -9.41 -13.96
N GLU A 90 -7.26 -9.30 -13.02
CA GLU A 90 -8.38 -10.23 -12.89
C GLU A 90 -9.30 -10.22 -14.11
N TYR A 91 -9.56 -9.05 -14.68
CA TYR A 91 -10.34 -8.97 -15.92
C TYR A 91 -9.64 -9.69 -17.09
N VAL A 92 -8.33 -9.51 -17.23
CA VAL A 92 -7.54 -10.16 -18.27
C VAL A 92 -7.47 -11.67 -18.04
N ALA A 93 -7.32 -12.12 -16.78
CA ALA A 93 -7.34 -13.53 -16.41
C ALA A 93 -8.67 -14.19 -16.78
N GLY A 94 -9.81 -13.62 -16.34
CA GLY A 94 -11.12 -14.16 -16.69
C GLY A 94 -11.46 -14.08 -18.19
N CYS A 95 -10.83 -13.18 -18.95
CA CYS A 95 -10.93 -13.19 -20.41
C CYS A 95 -10.16 -14.36 -21.05
N LYS A 96 -9.04 -14.80 -20.46
CA LYS A 96 -8.21 -15.90 -20.97
C LYS A 96 -8.85 -17.26 -20.72
N ASP A 97 -9.49 -17.46 -19.57
CA ASP A 97 -10.20 -18.70 -19.26
C ASP A 97 -11.29 -19.02 -20.30
N ARG A 98 -11.95 -17.98 -20.84
CA ARG A 98 -12.91 -18.12 -21.96
C ARG A 98 -12.27 -18.43 -23.32
N LEU A 99 -10.98 -18.18 -23.49
CA LEU A 99 -10.26 -18.38 -24.75
C LEU A 99 -9.52 -19.71 -24.81
N GLU A 100 -9.23 -20.35 -23.68
CA GLU A 100 -8.65 -21.70 -23.65
C GLU A 100 -9.62 -22.78 -24.18
N GLU A 101 -10.91 -22.47 -24.31
CA GLU A 101 -11.89 -23.32 -25.02
C GLU A 101 -11.81 -23.21 -26.57
N ILE A 102 -10.98 -22.32 -27.13
CA ILE A 102 -10.89 -22.08 -28.59
C ILE A 102 -9.53 -22.54 -29.13
N ASP A 103 -9.61 -23.43 -30.13
CA ASP A 103 -8.58 -24.07 -30.97
C ASP A 103 -7.10 -23.59 -30.81
N PRO A 104 -6.13 -24.48 -30.46
CA PRO A 104 -4.73 -24.13 -30.18
C PRO A 104 -3.97 -23.36 -31.28
N GLN A 105 -4.42 -23.39 -32.54
CA GLN A 105 -3.74 -22.68 -33.64
C GLN A 105 -3.91 -21.15 -33.62
N ASP A 106 -4.94 -20.62 -32.95
CA ASP A 106 -5.18 -19.16 -32.86
C ASP A 106 -4.41 -18.49 -31.70
N SER A 107 -3.86 -19.28 -30.78
CA SER A 107 -3.25 -18.79 -29.53
C SER A 107 -1.98 -17.95 -29.76
N LEU A 108 -1.12 -18.35 -30.70
CA LEU A 108 0.13 -17.62 -30.97
C LEU A 108 -0.12 -16.28 -31.69
N HIS A 109 -1.05 -16.24 -32.64
CA HIS A 109 -1.38 -15.03 -33.38
C HIS A 109 -2.08 -14.00 -32.48
N LYS A 110 -2.86 -14.46 -31.49
CA LYS A 110 -3.57 -13.58 -30.55
C LYS A 110 -2.66 -13.02 -29.46
N ILE A 111 -1.72 -13.81 -28.94
CA ILE A 111 -0.72 -13.32 -27.96
C ILE A 111 0.09 -12.18 -28.56
N VAL A 112 0.65 -12.36 -29.77
CA VAL A 112 1.47 -11.36 -30.48
C VAL A 112 0.65 -10.12 -30.90
N SER A 113 -0.65 -10.27 -31.17
CA SER A 113 -1.52 -9.15 -31.57
C SER A 113 -2.12 -8.40 -30.37
N SER A 114 -2.18 -9.02 -29.19
CA SER A 114 -2.86 -8.45 -28.00
C SER A 114 -2.01 -7.52 -27.15
N GLU A 115 -0.68 -7.45 -27.37
CA GLU A 115 0.23 -6.59 -26.59
C GLU A 115 0.04 -5.08 -26.83
N GLY A 116 -0.87 -4.68 -27.72
CA GLY A 116 -1.17 -3.28 -28.04
C GLY A 116 -2.64 -2.88 -28.03
N GLU A 117 -3.58 -3.81 -27.76
CA GLU A 117 -4.99 -3.44 -27.74
C GLU A 117 -5.34 -2.76 -26.40
N VAL A 118 -5.83 -1.53 -26.49
CA VAL A 118 -6.51 -0.87 -25.38
C VAL A 118 -7.73 -1.73 -25.05
N ASN A 119 -7.59 -2.62 -24.07
CA ASN A 119 -8.71 -3.41 -23.57
C ASN A 119 -9.85 -2.46 -23.21
N ASP A 120 -11.00 -2.58 -23.86
CA ASP A 120 -12.16 -1.69 -23.61
C ASP A 120 -12.80 -1.97 -22.23
N TYR A 121 -12.42 -3.08 -21.56
CA TYR A 121 -12.93 -3.51 -20.24
C TYR A 121 -14.47 -3.66 -20.16
N SER A 122 -15.15 -3.70 -21.30
CA SER A 122 -16.62 -3.70 -21.42
C SER A 122 -17.23 -5.10 -21.41
N LYS A 123 -16.44 -6.17 -21.53
CA LYS A 123 -16.98 -7.54 -21.57
C LYS A 123 -17.44 -7.95 -20.17
N LEU A 124 -18.54 -8.70 -20.13
CA LEU A 124 -19.00 -9.35 -18.89
C LEU A 124 -18.16 -10.59 -18.65
N ILE A 125 -17.60 -10.66 -17.44
CA ILE A 125 -16.85 -11.80 -16.94
C ILE A 125 -17.60 -12.28 -15.71
N ASP A 126 -17.91 -13.57 -15.70
CA ASP A 126 -18.60 -14.21 -14.58
C ASP A 126 -17.67 -14.24 -13.37
N ASP A 127 -18.23 -14.05 -12.18
CA ASP A 127 -17.52 -14.07 -10.89
C ASP A 127 -16.32 -13.09 -10.75
N LEU A 128 -16.15 -12.14 -11.68
CA LEU A 128 -15.07 -11.14 -11.64
C LEU A 128 -15.03 -10.35 -10.34
N LYS A 129 -16.20 -10.06 -9.75
CA LYS A 129 -16.28 -9.34 -8.48
C LYS A 129 -15.69 -10.15 -7.33
N GLU A 130 -15.94 -11.46 -7.30
CA GLU A 130 -15.38 -12.37 -6.29
C GLU A 130 -13.86 -12.47 -6.46
N ALA A 131 -13.39 -12.74 -7.68
CA ALA A 131 -11.96 -12.82 -8.00
C ALA A 131 -11.19 -11.54 -7.58
N ILE A 132 -11.75 -10.36 -7.87
CA ILE A 132 -11.15 -9.08 -7.44
C ILE A 132 -11.12 -8.96 -5.91
N LEU A 133 -12.19 -9.33 -5.22
CA LEU A 133 -12.25 -9.21 -3.75
C LEU A 133 -11.30 -10.18 -3.05
N ASP A 134 -11.11 -11.37 -3.61
CA ASP A 134 -10.16 -12.36 -3.11
C ASP A 134 -8.73 -11.88 -3.30
N HIS A 135 -8.36 -11.42 -4.50
CA HIS A 135 -7.03 -10.86 -4.76
C HIS A 135 -6.75 -9.63 -3.89
N ILE A 136 -7.73 -8.73 -3.68
CA ILE A 136 -7.55 -7.60 -2.76
C ILE A 136 -7.32 -8.08 -1.32
N SER A 137 -7.98 -9.16 -0.90
CA SER A 137 -7.82 -9.71 0.45
C SER A 137 -6.46 -10.39 0.62
N GLU A 138 -5.96 -11.08 -0.40
CA GLU A 138 -4.58 -11.59 -0.45
C GLU A 138 -3.58 -10.45 -0.35
N PHE A 139 -3.72 -9.42 -1.19
CA PHE A 139 -2.87 -8.23 -1.16
C PHE A 139 -2.88 -7.53 0.21
N GLN A 140 -4.03 -7.48 0.89
CA GLN A 140 -4.12 -6.95 2.24
C GLN A 140 -3.31 -7.79 3.24
N MET A 141 -3.40 -9.12 3.19
CA MET A 141 -2.59 -10.01 4.04
C MET A 141 -1.09 -9.88 3.74
N GLU A 142 -0.70 -9.68 2.48
CA GLU A 142 0.70 -9.41 2.11
C GLU A 142 1.21 -8.11 2.75
N LEU A 143 0.40 -7.04 2.74
CA LEU A 143 0.76 -5.79 3.39
C LEU A 143 0.95 -5.96 4.89
N GLU A 144 0.05 -6.71 5.55
CA GLU A 144 0.11 -6.97 7.00
C GLU A 144 1.34 -7.79 7.39
N THR A 145 1.72 -8.77 6.57
CA THR A 145 2.87 -9.67 6.84
C THR A 145 4.21 -9.11 6.35
N SER A 146 4.20 -8.06 5.52
CA SER A 146 5.42 -7.47 4.92
C SER A 146 6.47 -7.06 5.96
N SER A 147 6.07 -6.50 7.09
CA SER A 147 6.99 -6.04 8.14
C SER A 147 7.72 -7.21 8.81
N ASP A 148 7.04 -8.35 8.98
CA ASP A 148 7.63 -9.56 9.55
C ASP A 148 8.58 -10.21 8.55
N ASN A 149 8.19 -10.28 7.28
CA ASN A 149 9.03 -10.79 6.19
C ASN A 149 10.36 -10.02 6.08
N ILE A 150 10.31 -8.69 6.17
CA ILE A 150 11.51 -7.84 6.18
C ILE A 150 12.35 -8.14 7.42
N SER A 151 11.72 -8.20 8.60
CA SER A 151 12.44 -8.39 9.87
C SER A 151 13.17 -9.74 9.93
N GLN A 152 12.61 -10.79 9.32
CA GLN A 152 13.23 -12.12 9.28
C GLN A 152 14.61 -12.13 8.60
N GLN A 153 14.85 -11.25 7.63
CA GLN A 153 16.12 -11.14 6.91
C GLN A 153 17.24 -10.49 7.75
N ALA A 154 16.93 -9.95 8.94
CA ALA A 154 17.90 -9.24 9.77
C ALA A 154 19.14 -10.07 10.15
N ARG A 155 18.99 -11.40 10.25
CA ARG A 155 20.08 -12.32 10.59
C ARG A 155 21.14 -12.45 9.50
N GLU A 156 20.78 -12.16 8.26
CA GLU A 156 21.70 -12.24 7.12
C GLU A 156 22.54 -10.98 6.98
N HIS A 157 22.08 -9.88 7.58
CA HIS A 157 22.66 -8.55 7.38
C HIS A 157 23.33 -7.94 8.61
N ILE A 158 23.00 -8.38 9.83
CA ILE A 158 23.52 -7.81 11.07
C ILE A 158 24.34 -8.85 11.82
N HIS A 159 25.64 -8.63 11.97
CA HIS A 159 26.55 -9.52 12.68
C HIS A 159 26.93 -9.00 14.08
N SER A 160 27.56 -9.87 14.89
CA SER A 160 27.98 -9.47 16.25
C SER A 160 29.10 -8.45 16.18
N ASN A 161 29.12 -7.51 17.14
CA ASN A 161 30.12 -6.45 17.28
C ASN A 161 30.16 -5.44 16.11
N GLU A 162 29.11 -5.38 15.29
CA GLU A 162 28.92 -4.30 14.32
C GLU A 162 28.39 -3.02 14.99
N ILE A 163 28.64 -1.89 14.33
CA ILE A 163 28.09 -0.58 14.70
C ILE A 163 27.18 -0.12 13.58
N ILE A 164 25.89 -0.02 13.85
CA ILE A 164 24.87 0.38 12.87
C ILE A 164 24.43 1.81 13.16
N MET A 165 24.40 2.66 12.13
CA MET A 165 23.84 4.01 12.23
C MET A 165 22.47 4.08 11.58
N THR A 166 21.51 4.69 12.25
CA THR A 166 20.17 4.98 11.71
C THR A 166 19.74 6.41 12.06
N ILE A 167 18.70 6.90 11.38
CA ILE A 167 18.17 8.26 11.57
C ILE A 167 16.66 8.21 11.80
N GLY A 168 16.19 9.01 12.76
CA GLY A 168 14.77 9.14 13.07
C GLY A 168 14.17 7.86 13.65
N THR A 169 12.85 7.72 13.50
CA THR A 169 12.07 6.60 14.03
C THR A 169 11.32 5.91 12.89
N SER A 170 11.67 4.65 12.64
CA SER A 170 10.93 3.77 11.71
C SER A 170 10.55 2.49 12.45
N ARG A 171 9.28 2.11 12.32
CA ARG A 171 8.75 0.87 12.89
C ARG A 171 9.46 -0.34 12.29
N GLU A 172 9.72 -0.31 11.00
CA GLU A 172 10.32 -1.39 10.21
C GLU A 172 11.78 -1.57 10.61
N VAL A 173 12.56 -0.49 10.67
CA VAL A 173 13.96 -0.52 11.14
C VAL A 173 14.03 -1.02 12.59
N LYS A 174 13.12 -0.57 13.45
CA LYS A 174 13.04 -1.04 14.84
C LYS A 174 12.81 -2.55 14.91
N ALA A 175 11.82 -3.06 14.18
CA ALA A 175 11.49 -4.48 14.16
C ALA A 175 12.66 -5.31 13.61
N PHE A 176 13.31 -4.84 12.56
CA PHE A 176 14.49 -5.46 11.96
C PHE A 176 15.66 -5.56 12.95
N LEU A 177 16.03 -4.46 13.61
CA LEU A 177 17.10 -4.43 14.61
C LEU A 177 16.75 -5.30 15.82
N LYS A 178 15.50 -5.23 16.32
CA LYS A 178 15.02 -6.09 17.42
C LYS A 178 15.12 -7.56 17.05
N LYS A 179 14.84 -7.93 15.81
CA LYS A 179 14.92 -9.32 15.35
C LYS A 179 16.35 -9.84 15.33
N ALA A 180 17.31 -9.04 14.88
CA ALA A 180 18.74 -9.40 14.95
C ALA A 180 19.26 -9.47 16.39
N ALA A 181 18.79 -8.58 17.27
CA ALA A 181 19.21 -8.51 18.67
C ALA A 181 18.77 -9.70 19.53
N GLN A 182 17.87 -10.56 19.02
CA GLN A 182 17.50 -11.82 19.67
C GLN A 182 18.68 -12.80 19.72
N ASP A 183 19.53 -12.79 18.70
CA ASP A 183 20.59 -13.79 18.52
C ASP A 183 22.00 -13.20 18.66
N ARG A 184 22.16 -11.88 18.50
CA ARG A 184 23.46 -11.22 18.37
C ARG A 184 23.53 -9.93 19.17
N LYS A 185 24.74 -9.58 19.62
CA LYS A 185 25.02 -8.31 20.30
C LYS A 185 25.74 -7.37 19.34
N PHE A 186 25.21 -6.17 19.16
CA PHE A 186 25.76 -5.12 18.29
C PHE A 186 25.37 -3.74 18.84
N GLU A 187 26.04 -2.71 18.35
CA GLU A 187 25.80 -1.32 18.77
C GLU A 187 24.95 -0.59 17.73
N VAL A 188 24.03 0.25 18.20
CA VAL A 188 23.20 1.09 17.31
C VAL A 188 23.33 2.55 17.71
N ILE A 189 23.72 3.38 16.74
CA ILE A 189 23.74 4.83 16.86
C ILE A 189 22.49 5.37 16.17
N VAL A 190 21.62 6.02 16.93
CA VAL A 190 20.39 6.63 16.40
C VAL A 190 20.57 8.14 16.36
N ALA A 191 20.68 8.69 15.14
CA ALA A 191 20.68 10.13 14.92
C ALA A 191 19.25 10.68 14.99
N GLU A 192 19.05 11.76 15.72
CA GLU A 192 17.75 12.44 15.76
C GLU A 192 17.47 13.19 14.45
N CYS A 193 16.19 13.28 14.07
CA CYS A 193 15.75 13.97 12.86
C CYS A 193 15.14 15.35 13.21
N ALA A 194 15.92 16.20 13.88
CA ALA A 194 15.49 17.56 14.21
C ALA A 194 15.17 18.37 12.93
N PRO A 195 14.14 19.25 12.95
CA PRO A 195 13.34 19.69 14.10
C PRO A 195 12.11 18.81 14.38
N PHE A 196 11.81 17.82 13.54
CA PHE A 196 10.59 17.01 13.61
C PHE A 196 10.85 15.70 14.35
N CYS A 197 11.06 15.78 15.67
CA CYS A 197 11.27 14.62 16.54
C CYS A 197 9.93 13.94 16.89
N HIS A 198 9.20 13.42 15.91
CA HIS A 198 8.06 12.55 16.18
C HIS A 198 8.56 11.23 16.78
N THR A 199 8.39 11.06 18.09
CA THR A 199 8.54 9.81 18.87
C THR A 199 9.96 9.31 19.22
N PHE A 200 10.97 10.18 19.31
CA PHE A 200 12.30 9.75 19.83
C PHE A 200 12.21 9.19 21.27
N ASN A 201 11.29 9.71 22.09
CA ASN A 201 11.11 9.32 23.50
C ASN A 201 10.66 7.86 23.74
N ASN A 202 10.27 7.11 22.69
CA ASN A 202 9.85 5.71 22.80
C ASN A 202 10.89 4.70 22.28
N PHE A 203 12.00 5.16 21.68
CA PHE A 203 13.03 4.23 21.21
C PHE A 203 13.90 3.76 22.38
N ASP A 204 14.37 4.68 23.23
CA ASP A 204 15.19 4.35 24.41
C ASP A 204 14.39 3.64 25.51
N LYS A 205 13.07 3.92 25.66
CA LYS A 205 12.22 3.26 26.67
C LYS A 205 11.78 1.84 26.30
N GLU A 206 11.67 1.51 25.02
CA GLU A 206 11.22 0.18 24.55
C GLU A 206 12.37 -0.72 24.05
N ASN A 207 13.60 -0.21 24.07
CA ASN A 207 14.81 -0.95 23.70
C ASN A 207 15.70 -1.26 24.92
N GLU A 208 15.15 -1.25 26.13
CA GLU A 208 15.71 -1.98 27.29
C GLU A 208 15.72 -3.52 27.08
N CYS A 209 15.86 -3.99 25.83
CA CYS A 209 16.42 -5.31 25.58
C CYS A 209 17.92 -5.19 25.85
N SER A 210 18.42 -5.94 26.82
CA SER A 210 19.81 -5.98 27.31
C SER A 210 20.91 -6.26 26.26
N ALA A 211 20.59 -6.27 24.97
CA ALA A 211 21.46 -6.61 23.86
C ALA A 211 21.75 -5.44 22.88
N ILE A 212 21.02 -4.32 22.98
CA ILE A 212 21.27 -3.12 22.16
C ILE A 212 21.82 -2.02 23.07
N GLU A 213 23.10 -1.72 22.95
CA GLU A 213 23.65 -0.48 23.49
C GLU A 213 23.30 0.65 22.52
N SER A 214 22.26 1.43 22.83
CA SER A 214 21.98 2.66 22.09
C SER A 214 22.85 3.79 22.64
N LYS A 215 23.72 4.35 21.79
CA LYS A 215 24.40 5.61 22.09
C LYS A 215 23.71 6.73 21.32
N THR A 216 22.88 7.49 22.02
CA THR A 216 22.25 8.70 21.48
C THR A 216 23.26 9.84 21.50
N LYS A 217 23.70 10.29 20.32
CA LYS A 217 24.46 11.53 20.17
C LYS A 217 23.58 12.55 19.44
N SER A 218 23.17 13.60 20.16
CA SER A 218 22.64 14.80 19.54
C SER A 218 23.78 15.46 18.76
N ILE A 219 23.75 15.34 17.44
CA ILE A 219 24.67 16.05 16.56
C ILE A 219 24.04 17.42 16.34
N ASN A 220 24.30 18.35 17.27
CA ASN A 220 23.96 19.75 17.03
C ASN A 220 24.80 20.22 15.84
N ALA A 221 24.13 20.53 14.73
CA ALA A 221 24.75 21.25 13.62
C ALA A 221 25.17 22.67 14.11
N PRO A 222 26.31 23.20 13.63
CA PRO A 222 26.81 24.52 14.04
C PRO A 222 25.87 25.67 13.66
#